data_AF-A0A1M2YG93-F1
#
_entry.id   AF-A0A1M2YG93-F1
#
_cell.length_a   1.000
_cell.length_b   1.000
_cell.length_c   1.000
_cell.angle_alpha   90.00
_cell.angle_beta   90.00
_cell.angle_gamma   90.00
#
_symmetry.space_group_name_H-M   'P 1'
#
loop_
_entity.id
_entity.type
_entity.pdbx_description
1 polymer ?
#
loop_
_entity_poly.entity_id
_entity_poly.type
_entity_poly.pdbx_seq_one_letter_code
_entity_poly.pdbx_strand_id
1 'polypeptide(L)'
;MSERVYSFDKAAMDKLSKALSYDPYLDKNLLPDMPKEFDDKKYLEQHPEAREQYEALQKRIEDAKDRLKNDKSLNVIFARQEYSLREGASLGLNPDKCYLYLKANDEFLKNAEDRLKDEYESFAKADDETSQKVIKAIHDEEDRANAGFGSIFG
;
A
#
# COMPACT_ATOMS: atom_id res chain seq x y z
N MET A 1 -5.24 8.68 14.39
CA MET A 1 -4.42 8.44 13.19
C MET A 1 -3.58 9.69 13.01
N SER A 2 -2.28 9.52 12.81
CA SER A 2 -1.31 10.61 12.67
C SER A 2 -1.02 10.83 11.18
N GLU A 3 -0.68 12.07 10.81
CA GLU A 3 -0.38 12.46 9.43
C GLU A 3 1.12 12.79 9.32
N ARG A 4 1.79 12.28 8.30
CA ARG A 4 3.20 12.58 8.01
C ARG A 4 3.39 12.84 6.52
N VAL A 5 4.32 13.74 6.23
CA VAL A 5 4.73 14.06 4.86
C VAL A 5 6.21 13.77 4.69
N TYR A 6 6.52 13.04 3.64
CA TYR A 6 7.88 12.71 3.22
C TYR A 6 8.14 13.29 1.84
N SER A 7 9.40 13.61 1.56
CA SER A 7 9.87 14.16 0.30
C SER A 7 10.90 13.22 -0.33
N PHE A 8 10.86 13.14 -1.65
CA PHE A 8 11.74 12.33 -2.47
C PHE A 8 12.10 13.09 -3.74
N ASP A 9 13.16 12.67 -4.42
CA ASP A 9 13.44 13.16 -5.77
C ASP A 9 12.33 12.72 -6.71
N LYS A 10 11.99 13.58 -7.67
CA LYS A 10 10.94 13.30 -8.66
C LYS A 10 11.16 11.98 -9.41
N ALA A 11 12.43 11.60 -9.63
CA ALA A 11 12.79 10.32 -10.24
C ALA A 11 12.28 9.08 -9.47
N ALA A 12 12.03 9.20 -8.16
CA ALA A 12 11.50 8.12 -7.35
C ALA A 12 9.99 7.90 -7.52
N MET A 13 9.28 8.82 -8.17
CA MET A 13 7.81 8.85 -8.20
C MET A 13 7.18 7.58 -8.78
N ASP A 14 7.71 7.05 -9.89
CA ASP A 14 7.18 5.82 -10.49
C ASP A 14 7.39 4.60 -9.59
N LYS A 15 8.56 4.50 -8.94
CA LYS A 15 8.87 3.41 -8.01
C LYS A 15 7.98 3.50 -6.77
N LEU A 16 7.83 4.71 -6.21
CA LEU A 16 6.93 4.99 -5.09
C LEU A 16 5.49 4.65 -5.42
N SER A 17 4.96 5.12 -6.56
CA SER A 17 3.59 4.84 -6.97
C SER A 17 3.31 3.34 -7.04
N LYS A 18 4.23 2.57 -7.64
CA LYS A 18 4.13 1.10 -7.67
C LYS A 18 4.13 0.50 -6.26
N ALA A 19 5.08 0.90 -5.40
CA ALA A 19 5.16 0.41 -4.03
C ALA A 19 3.93 0.75 -3.18
N LEU A 20 3.35 1.94 -3.38
CA LEU A 20 2.16 2.41 -2.67
C LEU A 20 0.90 1.66 -3.10
N SER A 21 0.82 1.26 -4.36
CA SER A 21 -0.31 0.48 -4.91
C SER A 21 -0.21 -1.03 -4.68
N TYR A 22 0.96 -1.54 -4.26
CA TYR A 22 1.19 -2.97 -4.14
C TYR A 22 0.64 -3.53 -2.82
N ASP A 23 -0.21 -4.54 -2.91
CA ASP A 23 -0.64 -5.37 -1.79
C ASP A 23 -0.17 -6.82 -2.01
N PRO A 24 0.80 -7.32 -1.24
CA PRO A 24 1.34 -8.67 -1.41
C PRO A 24 0.31 -9.77 -1.12
N TYR A 25 -0.78 -9.47 -0.41
CA TYR A 25 -1.84 -10.44 -0.15
C TYR A 25 -2.81 -10.61 -1.33
N LEU A 26 -2.73 -9.74 -2.34
CA LEU A 26 -3.48 -9.85 -3.58
C LEU A 26 -2.63 -10.39 -4.74
N ASP A 27 -1.34 -10.63 -4.51
CA ASP A 27 -0.41 -11.16 -5.51
C ASP A 27 -0.59 -12.67 -5.65
N LYS A 28 -1.21 -13.09 -6.75
CA LYS A 28 -1.49 -14.50 -7.06
C LYS A 28 -0.23 -15.36 -7.24
N ASN A 29 0.92 -14.75 -7.48
CA ASN A 29 2.19 -15.49 -7.54
C ASN A 29 2.67 -15.87 -6.13
N LEU A 30 2.37 -15.05 -5.14
CA LEU A 30 2.67 -15.30 -3.73
C LEU A 30 1.58 -16.15 -3.06
N LEU A 31 0.32 -15.75 -3.24
CA LEU A 31 -0.86 -16.41 -2.70
C LEU A 31 -1.77 -16.87 -3.85
N PRO A 32 -1.50 -18.06 -4.43
CA PRO A 32 -2.31 -18.58 -5.51
C PRO A 32 -3.75 -18.86 -5.06
N ASP A 33 -4.69 -18.72 -5.99
CA ASP A 33 -6.09 -19.09 -5.76
C ASP A 33 -6.22 -20.60 -5.61
N MET A 34 -7.14 -21.03 -4.75
CA MET A 34 -7.53 -22.44 -4.68
C MET A 34 -8.37 -22.79 -5.91
N PRO A 35 -8.04 -23.87 -6.64
CA PRO A 35 -8.91 -24.43 -7.67
C PRO A 35 -10.31 -24.70 -7.10
N LYS A 36 -11.35 -24.38 -7.86
CA LYS A 36 -12.75 -24.52 -7.43
C LYS A 36 -13.13 -25.99 -7.18
N GLU A 37 -12.49 -26.89 -7.91
CA GLU A 37 -12.66 -28.33 -7.80
C GLU A 37 -12.30 -28.84 -6.40
N PHE A 38 -11.42 -28.13 -5.68
CA PHE A 38 -11.03 -28.49 -4.33
C PHE A 38 -12.08 -28.11 -3.27
N ASP A 39 -13.08 -27.31 -3.61
CA ASP A 39 -14.22 -27.04 -2.72
C ASP A 39 -15.19 -28.23 -2.64
N ASP A 40 -15.16 -29.14 -3.63
CA ASP A 40 -16.00 -30.34 -3.66
C ASP A 40 -15.33 -31.52 -2.96
N LYS A 41 -15.81 -31.85 -1.75
CA LYS A 41 -15.35 -33.00 -0.98
C LYS A 41 -15.47 -34.32 -1.75
N LYS A 42 -16.52 -34.48 -2.55
CA LYS A 42 -16.76 -35.70 -3.32
C LYS A 42 -15.72 -35.85 -4.43
N TYR A 43 -15.31 -34.74 -5.04
CA TYR A 43 -14.22 -34.73 -6.02
C TYR A 43 -12.89 -35.16 -5.38
N LEU A 44 -12.54 -34.61 -4.21
CA LEU A 44 -11.32 -34.97 -3.49
C LEU A 44 -11.31 -36.43 -2.99
N GLU A 45 -12.46 -37.00 -2.66
CA GLU A 45 -12.60 -38.42 -2.30
C GLU A 45 -12.41 -39.35 -3.51
N GLN A 46 -12.85 -38.90 -4.70
CA GLN A 46 -12.75 -39.67 -5.95
C GLN A 46 -11.38 -39.54 -6.63
N HIS A 47 -10.63 -38.47 -6.31
CA HIS A 47 -9.32 -38.15 -6.88
C HIS A 47 -8.28 -37.99 -5.77
N PRO A 48 -7.66 -39.09 -5.31
CA PRO A 48 -6.66 -39.04 -4.24
C PRO A 48 -5.45 -38.15 -4.60
N GLU A 49 -5.08 -38.07 -5.89
CA GLU A 49 -4.05 -37.14 -6.38
C GLU A 49 -4.46 -35.67 -6.21
N ALA A 50 -5.74 -35.34 -6.36
CA ALA A 50 -6.24 -33.98 -6.16
C ALA A 50 -6.24 -33.60 -4.68
N ARG A 51 -6.49 -34.57 -3.78
CA ARG A 51 -6.38 -34.36 -2.34
C ARG A 51 -4.96 -34.02 -1.90
N GLU A 52 -3.96 -34.73 -2.41
CA GLU A 52 -2.55 -34.42 -2.11
C GLU A 52 -2.16 -33.02 -2.62
N GLN A 53 -2.61 -32.65 -3.83
CA GLN A 53 -2.40 -31.31 -4.38
C GLN A 53 -3.09 -30.22 -3.55
N TYR A 54 -4.31 -30.47 -3.09
CA TYR A 54 -5.05 -29.57 -2.19
C TYR A 54 -4.28 -29.33 -0.89
N GLU A 55 -3.86 -30.40 -0.20
CA GLU A 55 -3.14 -30.30 1.07
C GLU A 55 -1.79 -29.57 0.89
N ALA A 56 -1.06 -29.89 -0.19
CA ALA A 56 0.21 -29.22 -0.51
C ALA A 56 0.03 -27.73 -0.83
N LEU A 57 -1.02 -27.38 -1.61
CA LEU A 57 -1.33 -26.00 -1.96
C LEU A 57 -1.79 -25.21 -0.73
N GLN A 58 -2.65 -25.79 0.11
CA GLN A 58 -3.10 -25.18 1.35
C GLN A 58 -1.92 -24.87 2.26
N LYS A 59 -1.02 -25.83 2.46
CA LYS A 59 0.20 -25.64 3.27
C LYS A 59 1.09 -24.55 2.68
N ARG A 60 1.29 -24.54 1.36
CA ARG A 60 2.09 -23.49 0.68
C ARG A 60 1.50 -22.10 0.90
N ILE A 61 0.18 -21.96 0.81
CA ILE A 61 -0.52 -20.69 1.05
C ILE A 61 -0.38 -20.25 2.51
N GLU A 62 -0.53 -21.18 3.46
CA GLU A 62 -0.35 -20.90 4.88
C GLU A 62 1.08 -20.46 5.21
N ASP A 63 2.09 -21.20 4.74
CA ASP A 63 3.50 -20.85 4.89
C ASP A 63 3.81 -19.46 4.27
N ALA A 64 3.21 -19.15 3.12
CA ALA A 64 3.37 -17.85 2.48
C ALA A 64 2.72 -16.72 3.29
N LYS A 65 1.52 -16.93 3.83
CA LYS A 65 0.83 -15.96 4.71
C LYS A 65 1.63 -15.71 5.98
N ASP A 66 2.18 -16.75 6.59
CA ASP A 66 3.00 -16.62 7.79
C ASP A 66 4.28 -15.85 7.52
N ARG A 67 4.92 -16.07 6.37
CA ARG A 67 6.06 -15.24 5.95
C ARG A 67 5.68 -13.78 5.79
N LEU A 68 4.59 -13.50 5.08
CA LEU A 68 4.11 -12.12 4.87
C LEU A 68 3.76 -11.42 6.17
N LYS A 69 3.18 -12.13 7.13
CA LYS A 69 2.80 -11.58 8.44
C LYS A 69 4.02 -11.21 9.29
N ASN A 70 5.08 -12.01 9.22
CA ASN A 70 6.29 -11.84 10.03
C ASN A 70 7.36 -10.96 9.36
N ASP A 71 7.25 -10.71 8.05
CA ASP A 71 8.16 -9.83 7.33
C ASP A 71 7.79 -8.36 7.57
N LYS A 72 8.66 -7.65 8.31
CA LYS A 72 8.42 -6.24 8.68
C LYS A 72 8.39 -5.28 7.49
N SER A 73 9.00 -5.62 6.36
CA SER A 73 8.99 -4.78 5.17
C SER A 73 7.75 -5.05 4.32
N LEU A 74 7.48 -6.33 4.04
CA LEU A 74 6.33 -6.74 3.22
C LEU A 74 4.99 -6.53 3.93
N ASN A 75 4.96 -6.52 5.28
CA ASN A 75 3.76 -6.22 6.05
C ASN A 75 3.47 -4.70 6.18
N VAL A 76 4.35 -3.83 5.68
CA VAL A 76 4.04 -2.41 5.48
C VAL A 76 3.27 -2.27 4.18
N ILE A 77 1.96 -2.46 4.24
CA ILE A 77 1.07 -2.40 3.08
C ILE A 77 0.47 -1.01 2.96
N PHE A 78 1.15 -0.15 2.19
CA PHE A 78 0.70 1.22 1.93
C PHE A 78 -0.67 1.28 1.25
N ALA A 79 -0.99 0.32 0.38
CA ALA A 79 -2.26 0.25 -0.36
C ALA A 79 -3.51 0.18 0.54
N ARG A 80 -3.34 -0.16 1.83
CA ARG A 80 -4.41 -0.23 2.84
C ARG A 80 -4.48 1.00 3.75
N GLN A 81 -3.56 1.94 3.59
CA GLN A 81 -3.54 3.19 4.34
C GLN A 81 -4.08 4.34 3.49
N GLU A 82 -4.46 5.42 4.15
CA GLU A 82 -4.75 6.67 3.45
C GLU A 82 -3.42 7.34 3.08
N TYR A 83 -3.19 7.51 1.78
CA TYR A 83 -1.97 8.13 1.25
C TYR A 83 -2.27 9.00 0.04
N SER A 84 -1.39 9.95 -0.23
CA SER A 84 -1.42 10.75 -1.46
C SER A 84 0.00 11.06 -1.91
N LEU A 85 0.27 10.86 -3.20
CA LEU A 85 1.55 11.19 -3.82
C LEU A 85 1.36 12.41 -4.73
N ARG A 86 2.09 13.48 -4.49
CA ARG A 86 1.96 14.75 -5.21
C ARG A 86 3.30 15.21 -5.77
N GLU A 87 3.28 15.74 -6.99
CA GLU A 87 4.45 16.43 -7.53
C GLU A 87 4.62 17.78 -6.86
N GLY A 88 5.85 18.17 -6.52
CA GLY A 88 6.10 19.46 -5.89
C GLY A 88 5.68 20.63 -6.77
N ALA A 89 5.89 20.53 -8.10
CA ALA A 89 5.43 21.53 -9.06
C ALA A 89 3.90 21.80 -8.98
N SER A 90 3.10 20.75 -8.72
CA SER A 90 1.64 20.87 -8.61
C SER A 90 1.18 21.63 -7.35
N LEU A 91 2.04 21.70 -6.34
CA LEU A 91 1.78 22.32 -5.05
C LEU A 91 2.47 23.69 -4.90
N GLY A 92 3.15 24.18 -5.95
CA GLY A 92 4.00 25.38 -5.85
C GLY A 92 5.21 25.17 -4.93
N LEU A 93 5.65 23.92 -4.75
CA LEU A 93 6.83 23.51 -4.00
C LEU A 93 7.98 23.19 -4.98
N ASN A 94 9.06 22.60 -4.46
CA ASN A 94 10.23 22.25 -5.28
C ASN A 94 9.83 21.31 -6.45
N PRO A 95 10.01 21.73 -7.72
CA PRO A 95 9.56 20.96 -8.89
C PRO A 95 10.35 19.66 -9.11
N ASP A 96 11.56 19.55 -8.54
CA ASP A 96 12.41 18.36 -8.61
C ASP A 96 12.09 17.34 -7.52
N LYS A 97 11.07 17.61 -6.70
CA LYS A 97 10.63 16.74 -5.62
C LYS A 97 9.22 16.21 -5.84
N CYS A 98 8.94 15.05 -5.26
CA CYS A 98 7.58 14.58 -5.00
C CYS A 98 7.38 14.40 -3.49
N TYR A 99 6.12 14.50 -3.07
CA TYR A 99 5.73 14.48 -1.67
C TYR A 99 4.72 13.37 -1.43
N LEU A 100 5.02 12.51 -0.46
CA LEU A 100 4.15 11.44 0.00
C LEU A 100 3.51 11.87 1.31
N TYR A 101 2.21 12.09 1.28
CA TYR A 101 1.37 12.16 2.46
C TYR A 101 0.94 10.75 2.88
N LEU A 102 1.05 10.45 4.17
CA LEU A 102 0.59 9.21 4.78
C LEU A 102 -0.17 9.49 6.06
N LYS A 103 -1.35 8.88 6.19
CA LYS A 103 -2.14 8.88 7.42
C LYS A 103 -2.41 7.46 7.88
N ALA A 104 -1.87 7.15 9.05
CA ALA A 104 -1.95 5.82 9.65
C ALA A 104 -1.77 5.89 11.17
N ASN A 105 -1.71 4.74 11.84
CA ASN A 105 -1.29 4.68 13.24
C ASN A 105 0.23 4.88 13.37
N ASP A 106 0.70 5.23 14.57
CA ASP A 106 2.12 5.58 14.77
C ASP A 106 3.08 4.40 14.58
N GLU A 107 2.63 3.18 14.88
CA GLU A 107 3.41 1.96 14.65
C GLU A 107 3.66 1.73 13.15
N PHE A 108 2.62 1.85 12.34
CA PHE A 108 2.73 1.76 10.89
C PHE A 108 3.64 2.86 10.34
N LEU A 109 3.44 4.11 10.77
CA LEU A 109 4.26 5.22 10.29
C LEU A 109 5.74 5.04 10.61
N LYS A 110 6.08 4.47 11.77
CA LYS A 110 7.46 4.14 12.12
C LYS A 110 8.04 3.07 11.19
N ASN A 111 7.32 1.97 10.98
CA ASN A 111 7.79 0.90 10.09
C ASN A 111 7.87 1.35 8.63
N ALA A 112 6.94 2.19 8.20
CA ALA A 112 6.95 2.82 6.88
C ALA A 112 8.16 3.75 6.71
N GLU A 113 8.48 4.55 7.73
CA GLU A 113 9.65 5.43 7.71
C GLU A 113 10.95 4.64 7.58
N ASP A 114 11.11 3.58 8.37
CA ASP A 114 12.29 2.69 8.29
C ASP A 114 12.41 2.07 6.88
N ARG A 115 11.32 1.53 6.33
CA ARG A 115 11.29 0.95 4.98
C ARG A 115 11.60 1.98 3.89
N LEU A 116 10.98 3.16 3.94
CA LEU A 116 11.17 4.20 2.93
C LEU A 116 12.61 4.75 2.97
N LYS A 117 13.21 4.84 4.16
CA LYS A 117 14.60 5.26 4.32
C LYS A 117 15.58 4.25 3.74
N ASP A 118 15.31 2.95 3.90
CA ASP A 118 16.17 1.89 3.38
C ASP A 118 16.03 1.71 1.85
N GLU A 119 14.83 1.92 1.29
CA GLU A 119 14.55 1.68 -0.13
C GLU A 119 14.83 2.88 -1.06
N TYR A 120 14.92 4.09 -0.52
CA TYR A 120 14.99 5.34 -1.30
C TYR A 120 16.06 6.28 -0.73
N GLU A 121 17.17 6.43 -1.46
CA GLU A 121 18.28 7.30 -1.06
C GLU A 121 17.86 8.77 -0.86
N SER A 122 16.90 9.25 -1.66
CA SER A 122 16.40 10.62 -1.60
C SER A 122 15.37 10.86 -0.49
N PHE A 123 15.10 9.88 0.37
CA PHE A 123 14.13 9.99 1.45
C PHE A 123 14.49 11.12 2.41
N ALA A 124 13.54 12.01 2.65
CA ALA A 124 13.62 12.99 3.73
C ALA A 124 12.24 13.29 4.29
N LYS A 125 12.13 13.49 5.61
CA LYS A 125 10.91 14.04 6.20
C LYS A 125 10.75 15.50 5.77
N ALA A 126 9.55 15.87 5.32
CA ALA A 126 9.28 17.26 4.97
C ALA A 126 9.32 18.15 6.23
N ASP A 127 9.75 19.39 6.07
CA ASP A 127 9.65 20.40 7.13
C ASP A 127 8.17 20.74 7.42
N ASP A 128 7.93 21.46 8.52
CA ASP A 128 6.58 21.75 8.99
C ASP A 128 5.77 22.61 7.99
N GLU A 129 6.40 23.59 7.34
CA GLU A 129 5.74 24.47 6.38
C GLU A 129 5.33 23.69 5.12
N THR A 130 6.25 22.89 4.59
CA THR A 130 6.00 22.00 3.45
C THR A 130 4.92 20.99 3.78
N SER A 131 4.97 20.38 4.97
CA SER A 131 3.99 19.39 5.42
C SER A 131 2.59 19.99 5.48
N GLN A 132 2.44 21.19 6.08
CA GLN A 132 1.15 21.88 6.16
C GLN A 132 0.59 22.21 4.77
N LYS A 133 1.43 22.66 3.83
CA LYS A 133 0.99 22.95 2.45
C LYS A 133 0.46 21.69 1.75
N VAL A 134 1.17 20.57 1.87
CA VAL A 134 0.75 19.29 1.28
C VAL A 134 -0.56 18.80 1.91
N ILE A 135 -0.64 18.76 3.24
CA ILE A 135 -1.83 18.29 3.98
C ILE A 135 -3.04 19.16 3.62
N LYS A 136 -2.89 20.48 3.66
CA LYS A 136 -3.96 21.41 3.31
C LYS A 136 -4.45 21.20 1.87
N ALA A 137 -3.53 21.06 0.91
CA ALA A 137 -3.92 20.83 -0.49
C ALA A 137 -4.74 19.55 -0.67
N ILE A 138 -4.43 18.50 0.11
CA ILE A 138 -5.17 17.23 0.10
C ILE A 138 -6.55 17.41 0.73
N HIS A 139 -6.65 17.99 1.93
CA HIS A 139 -7.94 18.21 2.60
C HIS A 139 -8.85 19.16 1.78
N ASP A 140 -8.30 20.23 1.20
CA ASP A 140 -9.04 21.15 0.32
C ASP A 140 -9.57 20.43 -0.94
N GLU A 141 -8.89 19.39 -1.44
CA GLU A 141 -9.36 18.57 -2.56
C GLU A 141 -10.46 17.60 -2.13
N GLU A 142 -10.30 16.93 -0.99
CA GLU A 142 -11.30 16.03 -0.41
C GLU A 142 -12.61 16.76 -0.09
N ASP A 143 -12.53 17.94 0.51
CA ASP A 143 -13.68 18.78 0.83
C ASP A 143 -14.43 19.21 -0.44
N ARG A 144 -13.70 19.60 -1.49
CA ARG A 144 -14.31 19.95 -2.79
C ARG A 144 -14.96 18.75 -3.46
N ALA A 145 -14.34 17.57 -3.40
CA ALA A 145 -14.91 16.35 -3.95
C ALA A 145 -16.21 15.98 -3.22
N ASN A 146 -16.23 16.09 -1.89
CA ASN A 146 -17.41 15.81 -1.06
C ASN A 146 -18.55 16.82 -1.32
N ALA A 147 -18.23 18.12 -1.41
CA ALA A 147 -19.22 19.16 -1.72
C ALA A 147 -19.79 19.03 -3.14
N GLY A 148 -18.96 18.64 -4.11
CA GLY A 148 -19.37 18.39 -5.49
C GLY A 148 -20.28 17.17 -5.61
N PHE A 149 -20.00 16.09 -4.88
CA PHE A 149 -20.85 14.89 -4.85
C PHE A 149 -22.23 15.20 -4.23
N GLY A 150 -22.27 15.94 -3.12
CA GLY A 150 -23.52 16.35 -2.48
C GLY A 150 -24.42 17.23 -3.35
N SER A 151 -23.85 17.96 -4.31
CA SER A 151 -24.59 18.83 -5.24
C SER A 151 -25.12 18.12 -6.48
N ILE A 152 -24.62 16.91 -6.79
CA ILE A 152 -25.04 16.11 -7.96
C ILE A 152 -26.12 15.08 -7.57
N PHE A 153 -26.14 14.64 -6.32
CA PHE A 153 -27.09 13.64 -5.81
C PHE A 153 -28.12 14.22 -4.82
N GLY A 154 -28.19 15.54 -4.69
CA GLY A 154 -29.14 16.29 -3.85
C GLY A 154 -30.32 16.88 -4.62
#